data_AF-A0A9P1MZH6-F1
#
_entry.id   AF-A0A9P1MZH6-F1
#
_cell.length_a   1.000
_cell.length_b   1.000
_cell.length_c   1.000
_cell.angle_alpha   90.00
_cell.angle_beta   90.00
_cell.angle_gamma   90.00
#
_symmetry.space_group_name_H-M   'P 1'
#
loop_
_entity.id
_entity.type
_entity.pdbx_description
1 polymer ?
#
loop_
_entity_poly.entity_id
_entity_poly.type
_entity_poly.pdbx_seq_one_letter_code
_entity_poly.pdbx_strand_id
1 'polypeptide(L)'
;MDKSNEETSTVDVMSMNGESGSHLNERVFLNVGGQKFETTVATITRVPDTVLSVLVSDRWQLGEKEEIFIDRDPKHFSKILNYLRDGEHFVIPNDTEACDELKREANFYNMPILSDLCTPMNVDVADIVQWKRDAIPLYWRPFVRYMVDDSLSLPFIYDRNNHTLARCIACEEFQDPKCSYLFDINYTAWEPMKNHMYNMTGEVTQLMGDQCCIVAWDNGQQIHLPKSALIRVPGMNQQ
;
A
#
# COMPACT_ATOMS: atom_id res chain seq x y z
N MET A 1 -22.32 -7.35 -75.27
CA MET A 1 -21.21 -6.79 -74.47
C MET A 1 -21.90 -5.83 -73.50
N ASP A 2 -22.26 -6.27 -72.28
CA ASP A 2 -21.33 -6.52 -71.15
C ASP A 2 -20.77 -5.16 -70.70
N LYS A 3 -21.04 -4.56 -69.52
CA LYS A 3 -21.55 -4.98 -68.19
C LYS A 3 -22.41 -3.83 -67.58
N SER A 4 -23.15 -3.90 -66.46
CA SER A 4 -23.60 -4.95 -65.50
C SER A 4 -24.78 -4.38 -64.67
N ASN A 5 -25.44 -5.21 -63.83
CA ASN A 5 -26.25 -4.72 -62.69
C ASN A 5 -25.35 -4.47 -61.47
N GLU A 6 -25.70 -3.49 -60.65
CA GLU A 6 -25.29 -3.46 -59.24
C GLU A 6 -26.38 -2.75 -58.40
N GLU A 7 -27.31 -3.55 -57.89
CA GLU A 7 -28.12 -3.16 -56.73
C GLU A 7 -27.28 -3.36 -55.47
N THR A 8 -27.52 -2.56 -54.41
CA THR A 8 -27.90 -3.02 -53.05
C THR A 8 -27.36 -2.10 -51.95
N SER A 9 -28.17 -1.94 -50.89
CA SER A 9 -27.81 -1.50 -49.53
C SER A 9 -27.12 -0.13 -49.36
N THR A 10 -27.95 0.85 -49.02
CA THR A 10 -27.61 1.77 -47.94
C THR A 10 -27.22 0.96 -46.69
N VAL A 11 -25.98 1.10 -46.22
CA VAL A 11 -25.60 0.61 -44.89
C VAL A 11 -26.12 1.58 -43.84
N ASP A 12 -27.09 1.13 -43.04
CA ASP A 12 -27.63 1.90 -41.93
C ASP A 12 -26.54 2.19 -40.90
N VAL A 13 -26.24 3.47 -40.69
CA VAL A 13 -25.45 3.92 -39.55
C VAL A 13 -26.36 3.82 -38.32
N MET A 14 -26.39 2.64 -37.70
CA MET A 14 -27.12 2.43 -36.46
C MET A 14 -26.46 3.23 -35.34
N SER A 15 -27.02 4.40 -35.05
CA SER A 15 -26.72 5.18 -33.86
C SER A 15 -26.93 4.31 -32.61
N MET A 16 -25.85 3.98 -31.91
CA MET A 16 -25.93 3.38 -30.58
C MET A 16 -26.37 4.44 -29.57
N ASN A 17 -27.68 4.70 -29.53
CA ASN A 17 -28.35 5.36 -28.42
C ASN A 17 -28.42 4.37 -27.25
N GLY A 18 -27.30 4.21 -26.54
CA GLY A 18 -27.27 3.49 -25.27
C GLY A 18 -27.98 4.30 -24.19
N GLU A 19 -29.18 3.85 -23.81
CA GLU A 19 -29.93 4.44 -22.69
C GLU A 19 -29.08 4.34 -21.41
N SER A 20 -28.51 5.47 -21.00
CA SER A 20 -27.66 5.55 -19.80
C SER A 20 -28.51 5.58 -18.51
N GLY A 21 -29.32 4.53 -18.32
CA GLY A 21 -29.90 4.20 -17.02
C GLY A 21 -28.76 3.86 -16.06
N SER A 22 -28.67 4.55 -14.91
CA SER A 22 -27.55 4.39 -14.00
C SER A 22 -27.64 3.07 -13.21
N HIS A 23 -27.26 1.96 -13.84
CA HIS A 23 -27.17 0.62 -13.22
C HIS A 23 -26.13 0.55 -12.08
N LEU A 24 -25.39 1.62 -11.82
CA LEU A 24 -24.40 1.81 -10.77
C LEU A 24 -24.86 1.33 -9.37
N ASN A 25 -26.14 1.50 -9.03
CA ASN A 25 -26.70 1.08 -7.73
C ASN A 25 -27.20 -0.38 -7.71
N GLU A 26 -27.17 -1.10 -8.83
CA GLU A 26 -27.61 -2.49 -8.88
C GLU A 26 -26.61 -3.42 -8.17
N ARG A 27 -27.16 -4.50 -7.59
CA ARG A 27 -26.39 -5.48 -6.82
C ARG A 27 -25.72 -6.48 -7.76
N VAL A 28 -24.45 -6.76 -7.49
CA VAL A 28 -23.64 -7.77 -8.19
C VAL A 28 -23.34 -8.91 -7.23
N PHE A 29 -23.64 -10.14 -7.65
CA PHE A 29 -23.37 -11.37 -6.90
C PHE A 29 -22.13 -12.06 -7.47
N LEU A 30 -21.14 -12.29 -6.62
CA LEU A 30 -19.85 -12.87 -7.00
C LEU A 30 -19.61 -14.13 -6.17
N ASN A 31 -19.19 -15.23 -6.78
CA ASN A 31 -18.89 -16.48 -6.11
C ASN A 31 -17.43 -16.84 -6.37
N VAL A 32 -16.58 -16.59 -5.38
CA VAL A 32 -15.12 -16.71 -5.48
C VAL A 32 -14.70 -17.99 -4.77
N GLY A 33 -14.28 -19.02 -5.52
CA GLY A 33 -13.86 -20.30 -4.96
C GLY A 33 -14.91 -21.01 -4.08
N GLY A 34 -16.20 -20.72 -4.30
CA GLY A 34 -17.32 -21.23 -3.49
C GLY A 34 -17.83 -20.27 -2.40
N GLN A 35 -17.10 -19.19 -2.08
CA GLN A 35 -17.57 -18.17 -1.14
C GLN A 35 -18.31 -17.06 -1.88
N LYS A 36 -19.54 -16.78 -1.44
CA LYS A 36 -20.40 -15.74 -2.02
C LYS A 36 -20.08 -14.36 -1.43
N PHE A 37 -20.00 -13.38 -2.30
CA PHE A 37 -19.82 -11.95 -2.02
C PHE A 37 -20.87 -11.14 -2.76
N GLU A 38 -21.19 -9.97 -2.21
CA GLU A 38 -22.19 -9.08 -2.77
C GLU A 38 -21.71 -7.63 -2.70
N THR A 39 -21.93 -6.89 -3.78
CA THR A 39 -21.54 -5.48 -3.89
C THR A 39 -22.39 -4.76 -4.94
N THR A 40 -21.97 -3.60 -5.43
CA THR A 40 -22.70 -2.84 -6.47
C THR A 40 -21.87 -2.71 -7.74
N VAL A 41 -22.55 -2.47 -8.87
CA VAL A 41 -21.89 -2.15 -10.15
C VAL A 41 -20.92 -0.97 -9.99
N ALA A 42 -21.33 0.09 -9.27
CA ALA A 42 -20.48 1.24 -8.95
C ALA A 42 -19.18 0.87 -8.22
N THR A 43 -19.22 -0.14 -7.35
CA THR A 43 -18.01 -0.57 -6.62
C THR A 43 -17.06 -1.31 -7.57
N ILE A 44 -17.60 -2.25 -8.36
CA ILE A 44 -16.79 -3.07 -9.27
C ILE A 44 -16.20 -2.27 -10.43
N THR A 45 -16.94 -1.28 -10.93
CA THR A 45 -16.52 -0.41 -12.04
C THR A 45 -15.75 0.84 -11.60
N ARG A 46 -15.48 1.03 -10.29
CA ARG A 46 -14.76 2.22 -9.80
C ARG A 46 -13.33 2.31 -10.30
N VAL A 47 -12.66 1.16 -10.48
CA VAL A 47 -11.35 1.10 -11.14
C VAL A 47 -11.58 0.48 -12.53
N PRO A 48 -11.39 1.23 -13.62
CA PRO A 48 -11.57 0.72 -14.98
C PRO A 48 -10.51 -0.32 -15.32
N ASP A 49 -10.75 -1.08 -16.39
CA ASP A 49 -9.84 -2.07 -16.97
C ASP A 49 -9.37 -3.21 -16.03
N THR A 50 -10.00 -3.33 -14.86
CA THR A 50 -9.84 -4.49 -13.96
C THR A 50 -10.67 -5.66 -14.48
N VAL A 51 -10.22 -6.90 -14.20
CA VAL A 51 -10.95 -8.12 -14.58
C VAL A 51 -12.40 -8.10 -14.08
N LEU A 52 -12.61 -7.60 -12.87
CA LEU A 52 -13.95 -7.45 -12.29
C LEU A 52 -14.80 -6.43 -13.06
N SER A 53 -14.23 -5.27 -13.42
CA SER A 53 -14.94 -4.23 -14.17
C SER A 53 -15.38 -4.71 -15.56
N VAL A 54 -14.54 -5.47 -16.27
CA VAL A 54 -14.86 -6.05 -17.58
C VAL A 54 -15.98 -7.08 -17.45
N LEU A 55 -15.83 -8.06 -16.55
CA LEU A 55 -16.82 -9.12 -16.32
C LEU A 55 -18.22 -8.59 -15.98
N VAL A 56 -18.31 -7.49 -15.23
CA VAL A 56 -19.59 -6.83 -14.90
C VAL A 56 -20.10 -5.96 -16.05
N SER A 57 -19.22 -5.21 -16.72
CA SER A 57 -19.63 -4.31 -17.82
C SER A 57 -20.24 -5.08 -18.98
N ASP A 58 -19.65 -6.21 -19.38
CA ASP A 58 -20.15 -7.04 -20.48
C ASP A 58 -21.53 -7.64 -20.15
N ARG A 59 -21.68 -8.21 -18.95
CA ARG A 59 -22.93 -8.85 -18.50
C ARG A 59 -24.08 -7.86 -18.30
N TRP A 60 -23.80 -6.67 -17.79
CA TRP A 60 -24.85 -5.66 -17.60
C TRP A 60 -25.35 -5.06 -18.92
N GLN A 61 -24.50 -4.97 -19.94
CA GLN A 61 -24.92 -4.64 -21.31
C GLN A 61 -25.83 -5.71 -21.93
N LEU A 62 -25.61 -6.99 -21.58
CA LEU A 62 -26.42 -8.13 -22.04
C LEU A 62 -27.67 -8.40 -21.18
N GLY A 63 -27.82 -7.73 -20.03
CA GLY A 63 -28.92 -7.95 -19.10
C GLY A 63 -28.81 -9.20 -18.22
N GLU A 64 -27.67 -9.91 -18.26
CA GLU A 64 -27.43 -11.18 -17.58
C GLU A 64 -27.01 -10.99 -16.12
N LYS A 65 -27.99 -10.70 -15.24
CA LYS A 65 -27.77 -10.38 -13.81
C LYS A 65 -27.60 -11.62 -12.91
N GLU A 66 -26.97 -12.67 -13.43
CA GLU A 66 -26.70 -13.92 -12.70
C GLU A 66 -25.44 -13.84 -11.84
N GLU A 67 -25.28 -14.80 -10.92
CA GLU A 67 -24.08 -14.94 -10.07
C GLU A 67 -22.83 -15.21 -10.94
N ILE A 68 -21.79 -14.38 -10.77
CA ILE A 68 -20.53 -14.53 -11.50
C ILE A 68 -19.60 -15.43 -10.68
N PHE A 69 -19.30 -16.62 -11.20
CA PHE A 69 -18.29 -17.50 -10.60
C PHE A 69 -16.87 -17.09 -11.00
N ILE A 70 -15.96 -17.10 -10.03
CA ILE A 70 -14.53 -16.77 -10.18
C ILE A 70 -13.72 -17.87 -9.50
N ASP A 71 -12.90 -18.59 -10.28
CA ASP A 71 -12.07 -19.70 -9.79
C ASP A 71 -10.77 -19.17 -9.13
N ARG A 72 -10.92 -18.58 -7.93
CA ARG A 72 -9.84 -18.01 -7.10
C ARG A 72 -10.06 -18.31 -5.63
N ASP A 73 -9.01 -18.19 -4.81
CA ASP A 73 -9.10 -18.25 -3.36
C ASP A 73 -9.85 -17.02 -2.81
N PRO A 74 -10.97 -17.18 -2.08
CA PRO A 74 -11.70 -16.06 -1.50
C PRO A 74 -11.00 -15.35 -0.33
N LYS A 75 -9.92 -15.92 0.23
CA LYS A 75 -9.21 -15.43 1.44
C LYS A 75 -8.94 -13.93 1.44
N HIS A 76 -8.54 -13.36 0.29
CA HIS A 76 -8.23 -11.93 0.15
C HIS A 76 -9.28 -11.13 -0.62
N PHE A 77 -10.35 -11.74 -1.11
CA PHE A 77 -11.33 -11.06 -1.95
C PHE A 77 -12.09 -9.94 -1.22
N SER A 78 -12.27 -10.07 0.10
CA SER A 78 -12.79 -9.00 0.96
C SER A 78 -11.91 -7.73 0.92
N LYS A 79 -10.58 -7.88 0.82
CA LYS A 79 -9.63 -6.77 0.70
C LYS A 79 -9.67 -6.14 -0.70
N ILE A 80 -9.83 -6.96 -1.76
CA ILE A 80 -10.07 -6.46 -3.13
C ILE A 80 -11.33 -5.57 -3.17
N LEU A 81 -12.43 -6.03 -2.57
CA LEU A 81 -13.66 -5.23 -2.47
C LEU A 81 -13.49 -3.96 -1.62
N ASN A 82 -12.74 -4.02 -0.53
CA ASN A 82 -12.48 -2.83 0.29
C ASN A 82 -11.58 -1.82 -0.44
N TYR A 83 -10.55 -2.26 -1.17
CA TYR A 83 -9.77 -1.38 -2.05
C TYR A 83 -10.66 -0.66 -3.08
N LEU A 84 -11.61 -1.37 -3.70
CA LEU A 84 -12.59 -0.78 -4.61
C LEU A 84 -13.59 0.18 -3.91
N ARG A 85 -13.83 0.06 -2.60
CA ARG A 85 -14.72 0.96 -1.82
C ARG A 85 -14.00 2.18 -1.29
N ASP A 86 -12.77 2.00 -0.80
CA ASP A 86 -12.02 3.01 -0.04
C ASP A 86 -11.09 3.81 -0.98
N GLY A 87 -10.56 3.18 -2.03
CA GLY A 87 -9.62 3.77 -2.98
C GLY A 87 -8.33 4.22 -2.29
N GLU A 88 -8.01 5.51 -2.38
CA GLU A 88 -6.83 6.13 -1.74
C GLU A 88 -6.78 5.98 -0.21
N HIS A 89 -7.92 5.68 0.43
CA HIS A 89 -8.00 5.45 1.88
C HIS A 89 -7.84 3.96 2.27
N PHE A 90 -7.61 3.06 1.31
CA PHE A 90 -7.38 1.65 1.58
C PHE A 90 -6.08 1.42 2.36
N VAL A 91 -6.16 0.68 3.46
CA VAL A 91 -5.02 0.32 4.30
C VAL A 91 -4.60 -1.12 4.01
N ILE A 92 -3.36 -1.30 3.54
CA ILE A 92 -2.76 -2.62 3.32
C ILE A 92 -2.62 -3.41 4.64
N PRO A 93 -2.59 -4.76 4.60
CA PRO A 93 -2.21 -5.55 5.75
C PRO A 93 -0.83 -5.15 6.32
N ASN A 94 -0.68 -5.21 7.63
CA ASN A 94 0.64 -5.05 8.28
C ASN A 94 1.46 -6.36 8.28
N ASP A 95 0.84 -7.47 7.89
CA ASP A 95 1.44 -8.80 7.83
C ASP A 95 2.00 -9.07 6.42
N THR A 96 3.27 -9.45 6.35
CA THR A 96 4.01 -9.61 5.09
C THR A 96 3.44 -10.73 4.22
N GLU A 97 3.09 -11.88 4.81
CA GLU A 97 2.51 -13.01 4.08
C GLU A 97 1.16 -12.60 3.47
N ALA A 98 0.29 -11.96 4.25
CA ALA A 98 -0.99 -11.46 3.79
C ALA A 98 -0.89 -10.33 2.74
N CYS A 99 0.25 -9.62 2.67
CA CYS A 99 0.57 -8.67 1.60
C CYS A 99 1.04 -9.39 0.33
N ASP A 100 1.93 -10.37 0.43
CA ASP A 100 2.38 -11.16 -0.74
C ASP A 100 1.24 -11.97 -1.37
N GLU A 101 0.29 -12.45 -0.56
CA GLU A 101 -0.94 -13.09 -1.02
C GLU A 101 -1.90 -12.09 -1.66
N LEU A 102 -2.13 -10.93 -1.03
CA LEU A 102 -2.97 -9.87 -1.60
C LEU A 102 -2.38 -9.34 -2.92
N LYS A 103 -1.05 -9.24 -3.02
CA LYS A 103 -0.34 -8.87 -4.24
C LYS A 103 -0.61 -9.87 -5.37
N ARG A 104 -0.63 -11.19 -5.08
CA ARG A 104 -0.98 -12.22 -6.07
C ARG A 104 -2.41 -12.06 -6.59
N GLU A 105 -3.38 -11.78 -5.72
CA GLU A 105 -4.75 -11.49 -6.16
C GLU A 105 -4.87 -10.16 -6.92
N ALA A 106 -4.19 -9.11 -6.47
CA ALA A 106 -4.18 -7.81 -7.15
C ALA A 106 -3.66 -7.91 -8.59
N ASN A 107 -2.60 -8.70 -8.82
CA ASN A 107 -2.12 -9.01 -10.17
C ASN A 107 -3.14 -9.82 -10.99
N PHE A 108 -3.82 -10.80 -10.37
CA PHE A 108 -4.87 -11.58 -11.06
C PHE A 108 -6.04 -10.69 -11.51
N TYR A 109 -6.53 -9.78 -10.65
CA TYR A 109 -7.64 -8.88 -10.98
C TYR A 109 -7.25 -7.66 -11.85
N ASN A 110 -6.00 -7.59 -12.31
CA ASN A 110 -5.42 -6.45 -13.05
C ASN A 110 -5.51 -5.11 -12.28
N MET A 111 -5.02 -5.10 -11.04
CA MET A 111 -4.99 -3.92 -10.16
C MET A 111 -3.53 -3.52 -9.84
N PRO A 112 -2.79 -2.89 -10.76
CA PRO A 112 -1.36 -2.60 -10.60
C PRO A 112 -1.08 -1.73 -9.37
N ILE A 113 -1.85 -0.67 -9.13
CA ILE A 113 -1.70 0.21 -7.96
C ILE A 113 -1.81 -0.58 -6.65
N LEU A 114 -2.74 -1.55 -6.55
CA LEU A 114 -2.86 -2.40 -5.36
C LEU A 114 -1.70 -3.40 -5.23
N SER A 115 -1.20 -3.94 -6.35
CA SER A 115 0.01 -4.79 -6.37
C SER A 115 1.24 -4.02 -5.89
N ASP A 116 1.39 -2.77 -6.31
CA ASP A 116 2.49 -1.88 -5.90
C ASP A 116 2.36 -1.51 -4.42
N LEU A 117 1.17 -1.16 -3.94
CA LEU A 117 0.90 -0.92 -2.51
C LEU A 117 1.22 -2.14 -1.63
N CYS A 118 1.02 -3.36 -2.13
CA CYS A 118 1.36 -4.60 -1.42
C CYS A 118 2.84 -5.01 -1.57
N THR A 119 3.62 -4.30 -2.39
CA THR A 119 5.04 -4.61 -2.58
C THR A 119 5.83 -4.09 -1.38
N PRO A 120 6.74 -4.88 -0.78
CA PRO A 120 7.67 -4.37 0.22
C PRO A 120 8.40 -3.16 -0.36
N MET A 121 8.46 -2.07 0.40
CA MET A 121 8.93 -0.80 -0.14
C MET A 121 10.40 -0.91 -0.58
N ASN A 122 10.63 -0.85 -1.89
CA ASN A 122 11.96 -0.73 -2.47
C ASN A 122 12.49 0.67 -2.19
N VAL A 123 13.06 0.81 -1.00
CA VAL A 123 13.92 1.93 -0.60
C VAL A 123 15.34 1.55 -0.96
N ASP A 124 15.92 2.29 -1.90
CA ASP A 124 17.31 2.14 -2.32
C ASP A 124 18.22 3.23 -1.71
N VAL A 125 19.53 3.08 -1.87
CA VAL A 125 20.50 4.10 -1.45
C VAL A 125 20.27 5.40 -2.23
N ALA A 126 20.40 6.54 -1.56
CA ALA A 126 20.10 7.90 -2.04
C ALA A 126 18.61 8.19 -2.32
N ASP A 127 17.67 7.29 -1.97
CA ASP A 127 16.24 7.64 -1.96
C ASP A 127 15.94 8.64 -0.82
N ILE A 128 15.19 9.69 -1.16
CA ILE A 128 14.59 10.60 -0.19
C ILE A 128 13.31 9.98 0.36
N VAL A 129 13.22 9.92 1.68
CA VAL A 129 12.15 9.26 2.44
C VAL A 129 11.54 10.17 3.51
N GLN A 130 10.30 9.86 3.89
CA GLN A 130 9.59 10.41 5.04
C GLN A 130 9.10 9.27 5.94
N TRP A 131 8.68 9.60 7.16
CA TRP A 131 8.01 8.63 8.03
C TRP A 131 6.63 8.24 7.50
N LYS A 132 6.31 6.95 7.49
CA LYS A 132 4.93 6.49 7.30
C LYS A 132 4.07 6.99 8.47
N ARG A 133 2.90 7.57 8.19
CA ARG A 133 2.02 8.18 9.21
C ARG A 133 1.72 7.24 10.38
N ASP A 134 1.45 5.96 10.10
CA ASP A 134 1.12 4.96 11.11
C ASP A 134 2.34 4.44 11.89
N ALA A 135 3.56 4.68 11.38
CA ALA A 135 4.79 4.35 12.08
C ALA A 135 5.13 5.40 13.16
N ILE A 136 4.83 6.68 12.93
CA ILE A 136 5.17 7.77 13.87
C ILE A 136 4.70 7.50 15.31
N PRO A 137 3.45 7.06 15.59
CA PRO A 137 3.00 6.69 16.93
C PRO A 137 3.86 5.63 17.65
N LEU A 138 4.52 4.74 16.90
CA LEU A 138 5.42 3.70 17.42
C LEU A 138 6.85 4.20 17.59
N TYR A 139 7.35 5.01 16.65
CA TYR A 139 8.75 5.41 16.57
C TYR A 139 9.09 6.75 17.24
N TRP A 140 8.14 7.63 17.56
CA TRP A 140 8.47 8.95 18.10
C TRP A 140 9.19 8.95 19.46
N ARG A 141 8.91 7.96 20.32
CA ARG A 141 9.63 7.82 21.61
C ARG A 141 11.08 7.33 21.42
N PRO A 142 11.33 6.26 20.63
CA PRO A 142 12.67 5.97 20.10
C PRO A 142 13.36 7.21 19.51
N PHE A 143 12.65 7.97 18.66
CA PHE A 143 13.21 9.12 17.96
C PHE A 143 13.73 10.21 18.92
N VAL A 144 12.93 10.54 19.94
CA VAL A 144 13.33 11.47 21.01
C VAL A 144 14.52 10.94 21.82
N ARG A 145 14.70 9.63 21.96
CA ARG A 145 15.85 9.06 22.67
C ARG A 145 17.17 9.33 21.93
N TYR A 146 17.20 9.18 20.61
CA TYR A 146 18.39 9.53 19.79
C TYR A 146 18.77 11.02 19.89
N MET A 147 17.76 11.90 20.02
CA MET A 147 18.00 13.34 20.21
C MET A 147 18.67 13.68 21.55
N VAL A 148 18.70 12.74 22.51
CA VAL A 148 19.29 12.88 23.85
C VAL A 148 20.57 12.05 24.00
N ASP A 149 20.69 10.94 23.27
CA ASP A 149 21.85 10.04 23.24
C ASP A 149 22.31 9.83 21.79
N ASP A 150 23.29 10.64 21.38
CA ASP A 150 23.91 10.63 20.05
C ASP A 150 24.73 9.36 19.76
N SER A 151 24.89 8.48 20.74
CA SER A 151 25.55 7.20 20.53
C SER A 151 24.61 6.14 19.96
N LEU A 152 23.29 6.28 20.14
CA LEU A 152 22.28 5.30 19.72
C LEU A 152 21.97 5.40 18.23
N SER A 153 21.88 4.26 17.56
CA SER A 153 21.36 4.13 16.19
C SER A 153 20.20 3.13 16.04
N LEU A 154 19.96 2.28 17.05
CA LEU A 154 18.88 1.28 17.08
C LEU A 154 17.67 1.70 17.96
N PRO A 155 16.42 1.47 17.52
CA PRO A 155 15.27 2.22 18.06
C PRO A 155 14.68 1.69 19.37
N PHE A 156 14.71 0.37 19.62
CA PHE A 156 13.98 -0.21 20.74
C PHE A 156 14.92 -0.70 21.83
N ILE A 157 14.88 -0.04 22.98
CA ILE A 157 15.65 -0.38 24.16
C ILE A 157 14.90 -1.41 25.01
N TYR A 158 15.62 -2.39 25.54
CA TYR A 158 15.12 -3.39 26.49
C TYR A 158 16.23 -3.82 27.47
N ASP A 159 15.84 -4.23 28.67
CA ASP A 159 16.79 -4.74 29.66
C ASP A 159 16.90 -6.27 29.59
N ARG A 160 18.14 -6.79 29.65
CA ARG A 160 18.45 -8.21 29.71
C ARG A 160 19.59 -8.43 30.72
N ASN A 161 19.36 -9.21 31.76
CA ASN A 161 20.36 -9.53 32.79
C ASN A 161 21.01 -8.27 33.42
N ASN A 162 20.21 -7.25 33.73
CA ASN A 162 20.64 -5.92 34.19
C ASN A 162 21.51 -5.11 33.21
N HIS A 163 21.63 -5.53 31.95
CA HIS A 163 22.25 -4.75 30.87
C HIS A 163 21.15 -4.21 29.96
N THR A 164 21.16 -2.89 29.76
CA THR A 164 20.27 -2.19 28.83
C THR A 164 20.83 -2.34 27.42
N LEU A 165 20.02 -2.81 26.46
CA LEU A 165 20.42 -3.05 25.07
C LEU A 165 19.42 -2.38 24.12
N ALA A 166 19.89 -1.88 22.98
CA ALA A 166 19.04 -1.42 21.89
C ALA A 166 18.99 -2.46 20.76
N ARG A 167 17.84 -2.59 20.08
CA ARG A 167 17.64 -3.48 18.93
C ARG A 167 16.72 -2.89 17.86
N CYS A 168 16.83 -3.39 16.65
CA CYS A 168 15.79 -3.24 15.63
C CYS A 168 14.65 -4.26 15.84
N ILE A 169 13.45 -3.99 15.32
CA ILE A 169 12.36 -4.99 15.28
C ILE A 169 12.43 -5.90 14.05
N ALA A 170 13.05 -5.45 12.95
CA ALA A 170 13.06 -6.16 11.67
C ALA A 170 14.38 -6.88 11.33
N CYS A 171 15.40 -6.78 12.19
CA CYS A 171 16.64 -7.56 12.08
C CYS A 171 17.22 -7.88 13.46
N GLU A 172 18.24 -8.75 13.47
CA GLU A 172 18.90 -9.22 14.70
C GLU A 172 20.02 -8.30 15.23
N GLU A 173 20.23 -7.13 14.62
CA GLU A 173 21.17 -6.14 15.15
C GLU A 173 20.82 -5.72 16.58
N PHE A 174 21.87 -5.67 17.40
CA PHE A 174 21.85 -5.19 18.78
C PHE A 174 22.99 -4.19 18.99
N GLN A 175 22.76 -3.26 19.90
CA GLN A 175 23.72 -2.23 20.28
C GLN A 175 23.77 -2.13 21.81
N ASP A 176 24.98 -1.98 22.33
CA ASP A 176 25.24 -1.58 23.72
C ASP A 176 25.24 -0.03 23.79
N PRO A 177 24.27 0.62 24.46
CA PRO A 177 24.21 2.07 24.59
C PRO A 177 25.39 2.58 25.43
N LYS A 178 26.12 3.60 24.95
CA LYS A 178 27.26 4.15 25.72
C LYS A 178 26.81 4.79 27.04
N CYS A 179 25.55 5.22 27.12
CA CYS A 179 24.93 5.72 28.33
C CYS A 179 23.88 4.73 28.86
N SER A 180 24.25 3.96 29.90
CA SER A 180 23.32 3.10 30.66
C SER A 180 22.33 3.88 31.54
N TYR A 181 22.42 5.21 31.58
CA TYR A 181 21.46 6.04 32.29
C TYR A 181 20.09 6.01 31.59
N LEU A 182 19.07 5.60 32.32
CA LEU A 182 17.69 5.93 32.00
C LEU A 182 17.53 7.46 32.11
N PHE A 183 17.81 8.17 31.00
CA PHE A 183 17.42 9.57 30.85
C PHE A 183 15.92 9.68 31.21
N ASP A 184 15.60 10.53 32.18
CA ASP A 184 14.23 10.84 32.59
C ASP A 184 13.60 11.77 31.55
N ILE A 185 13.27 11.19 30.40
CA ILE A 185 12.70 11.90 29.26
C ILE A 185 11.23 12.15 29.56
N ASN A 186 10.88 13.41 29.88
CA ASN A 186 9.49 13.84 29.92
C ASN A 186 8.90 13.88 28.49
N TYR A 187 8.44 12.72 28.00
CA TYR A 187 7.88 12.57 26.67
C TYR A 187 6.70 13.51 26.36
N THR A 188 6.00 14.05 27.36
CA THR A 188 4.91 15.04 27.11
C THR A 188 5.45 16.37 26.60
N ALA A 189 6.62 16.81 27.07
CA ALA A 189 7.31 18.01 26.57
C ALA A 189 7.82 17.82 25.13
N TRP A 190 8.00 16.57 24.68
CA TRP A 190 8.46 16.20 23.35
C TRP A 190 7.32 15.84 22.37
N GLU A 191 6.05 15.99 22.74
CA GLU A 191 4.94 15.80 21.79
C GLU A 191 5.02 16.70 20.52
N PRO A 192 5.59 17.93 20.57
CA PRO A 192 5.89 18.67 19.34
C PRO A 192 6.84 17.95 18.36
N MET A 193 7.76 17.09 18.85
CA MET A 193 8.65 16.30 18.00
C MET A 193 7.87 15.23 17.22
N LYS A 194 6.90 14.57 17.86
CA LYS A 194 5.98 13.64 17.17
C LYS A 194 5.22 14.33 16.02
N ASN A 195 4.85 15.60 16.19
CA ASN A 195 4.23 16.40 15.12
C ASN A 195 5.24 16.81 14.03
N HIS A 196 6.49 17.12 14.41
CA HIS A 196 7.57 17.42 13.48
C HIS A 196 7.88 16.25 12.54
N MET A 197 7.94 15.02 13.07
CA MET A 197 8.21 13.79 12.30
C MET A 197 7.29 13.56 11.09
N TYR A 198 6.06 14.08 11.09
CA TYR A 198 5.18 14.00 9.91
C TYR A 198 5.67 14.78 8.69
N ASN A 199 6.59 15.72 8.89
CA ASN A 199 7.15 16.58 7.84
C ASN A 199 8.65 16.40 7.66
N MET A 200 9.30 15.59 8.51
CA MET A 200 10.74 15.31 8.43
C MET A 200 11.07 14.48 7.20
N THR A 201 12.16 14.85 6.54
CA THR A 201 12.75 14.15 5.40
C THR A 201 14.10 13.57 5.78
N GLY A 202 14.48 12.47 5.14
CA GLY A 202 15.81 11.90 5.27
C GLY A 202 16.27 11.24 3.98
N GLU A 203 17.57 11.04 3.86
CA GLU A 203 18.21 10.34 2.75
C GLU A 203 18.68 8.96 3.23
N VAL A 204 18.46 7.93 2.41
CA VAL A 204 18.88 6.56 2.73
C VAL A 204 20.36 6.39 2.40
N THR A 205 21.19 6.28 3.43
CA THR A 205 22.65 6.22 3.28
C THR A 205 23.18 4.80 3.11
N GLN A 206 22.50 3.81 3.69
CA GLN A 206 22.94 2.40 3.66
C GLN A 206 21.75 1.44 3.75
N LEU A 207 21.81 0.32 3.01
CA LEU A 207 20.87 -0.79 3.16
C LEU A 207 21.40 -1.82 4.15
N MET A 208 20.53 -2.28 5.04
CA MET A 208 20.85 -3.26 6.09
C MET A 208 20.09 -4.55 5.79
N GLY A 209 20.61 -5.32 4.83
CA GLY A 209 19.92 -6.47 4.25
C GLY A 209 18.61 -6.06 3.55
N ASP A 210 17.68 -7.01 3.48
CA ASP A 210 16.45 -6.82 2.71
C ASP A 210 15.43 -5.93 3.43
N GLN A 211 15.38 -5.99 4.77
CA GLN A 211 14.29 -5.43 5.58
C GLN A 211 14.57 -4.03 6.17
N CYS A 212 15.84 -3.63 6.27
CA CYS A 212 16.25 -2.43 7.00
C CYS A 212 17.12 -1.48 6.17
N CYS A 213 17.25 -0.25 6.66
CA CYS A 213 18.14 0.77 6.11
C CYS A 213 18.58 1.76 7.20
N ILE A 214 19.66 2.48 6.94
CA ILE A 214 20.09 3.65 7.71
C ILE A 214 19.65 4.90 6.95
N VAL A 215 18.95 5.79 7.65
CA VAL A 215 18.47 7.08 7.12
C VAL A 215 19.18 8.21 7.85
N ALA A 216 19.79 9.12 7.10
CA ALA A 216 20.27 10.40 7.59
C ALA A 216 19.13 11.42 7.47
N TRP A 217 18.61 11.88 8.60
CA TRP A 217 17.51 12.84 8.68
C TRP A 217 18.01 14.29 8.55
N ASP A 218 17.13 15.18 8.09
CA ASP A 218 17.38 16.62 7.94
C ASP A 218 17.90 17.33 9.22
N ASN A 219 17.59 16.79 10.40
CA ASN A 219 18.11 17.25 11.69
C ASN A 219 19.55 16.76 12.03
N GLY A 220 20.20 16.01 11.13
CA GLY A 220 21.55 15.48 11.28
C GLY A 220 21.65 14.10 11.97
N GLN A 221 20.54 13.52 12.42
CA GLN A 221 20.54 12.19 13.06
C GLN A 221 20.63 11.06 12.02
N GLN A 222 21.42 10.02 12.31
CA GLN A 222 21.48 8.80 11.51
C GLN A 222 20.87 7.64 12.28
N ILE A 223 19.81 7.03 11.71
CA ILE A 223 18.99 6.04 12.42
C ILE A 223 18.86 4.79 11.55
N HIS A 224 19.07 3.62 12.15
CA HIS A 224 18.69 2.34 11.56
C HIS A 224 17.19 2.14 11.83
N LEU A 225 16.39 2.00 10.77
CA LEU A 225 14.99 1.60 10.88
C LEU A 225 14.54 0.62 9.77
N PRO A 226 13.45 -0.13 9.99
CA PRO A 226 12.86 -0.98 8.94
C PRO A 226 12.36 -0.16 7.76
N LYS A 227 12.53 -0.66 6.53
CA LYS A 227 12.01 -0.01 5.31
C LYS A 227 10.49 0.19 5.35
N SER A 228 9.78 -0.66 6.07
CA SER A 228 8.32 -0.60 6.28
C SER A 228 7.83 0.58 7.15
N ALA A 229 8.73 1.26 7.86
CA ALA A 229 8.39 2.47 8.64
C ALA A 229 8.49 3.77 7.81
N LEU A 230 8.92 3.68 6.56
CA LEU A 230 9.16 4.81 5.66
C LEU A 230 8.09 4.93 4.57
N ILE A 231 8.11 6.06 3.87
CA ILE A 231 7.53 6.26 2.54
C ILE A 231 8.56 6.99 1.66
N ARG A 232 8.79 6.53 0.42
CA ARG A 232 9.65 7.25 -0.53
C ARG A 232 8.95 8.50 -1.02
N VAL A 233 9.68 9.62 -1.14
CA VAL A 233 9.17 10.89 -1.71
C VAL A 233 9.36 10.87 -3.23
N PRO A 234 8.29 10.78 -4.04
CA PRO A 234 8.42 10.77 -5.49
C PRO A 234 8.89 12.14 -6.01
N GLY A 235 9.82 12.15 -6.97
CA GLY A 235 10.27 13.37 -7.65
C GLY A 235 11.43 14.11 -7.00
N MET A 236 12.04 13.58 -5.92
CA MET A 236 13.26 14.11 -5.30
C MET A 236 14.51 13.22 -5.51
N ASN A 237 14.58 12.49 -6.63
CA ASN A 237 15.86 11.94 -7.08
C ASN A 237 16.73 13.11 -7.55
N GLN A 238 17.85 13.37 -6.88
CA GLN A 238 18.72 14.51 -7.20
C GLN A 238 19.40 14.36 -8.57
N GLN A 239 19.77 15.50 -9.15
CA GLN A 239 20.45 15.66 -10.44
C GLN A 239 21.92 15.28 -10.39
#